data_AF-A0A920FP18-F1
#
_entry.id   AF-A0A920FP18-F1
#
_cell.length_a   1.000
_cell.length_b   1.000
_cell.length_c   1.000
_cell.angle_alpha   90.00
_cell.angle_beta   90.00
_cell.angle_gamma   90.00
#
_symmetry.space_group_name_H-M   'P 1'
#
loop_
_entity.id
_entity.type
_entity.pdbx_description
1 polymer ?
#
loop_
_entity_poly.entity_id
_entity_poly.type
_entity_poly.pdbx_seq_one_letter_code
_entity_poly.pdbx_strand_id
1 'polypeptide(L)'
;MSKFSFFSDLVNTLFDKKNRKKNFSSLFEKKQNKSLLEYIENVNDAKGEISALNYSEELLDYLSQCDQKTLISFFEYLEKDYDLEINSIEEVLKNYNKKKEYNFYKDIKKISESKRSEIFRRLNSTQHGTINLVKLREKLLDLLDKYPNFRKIDFDLSSLFKDWFNRGFLILKPIDWETPANILEKIIEYEAVHQIKSWDELRSRLEPQDRKCFAYFHPAMEDEPLIFIEVALTEDMPEKINQILNPDRTMINSEEATTAVFYSISNCQKGLQGISFGNFLIKQVAKDLQNNFENLSKFVTLSPVPGFSKWLKSNDTTLFDKMYNKLSTTKIQKNEIILNESILKYFFISKRLDYLPNDPVARFHIGNGAILERINFLSDTSEKGLEQSLGFMVNYLYNLEEVEINHEKYVVDKKINTSKSLEKEFIKLNIEIG
;
A
#
# COMPACT_ATOMS: atom_id res chain seq x y z
N MET A 1 -21.59 -26.42 6.77
CA MET A 1 -20.99 -25.08 6.90
C MET A 1 -19.70 -25.07 6.11
N SER A 2 -19.57 -24.21 5.10
CA SER A 2 -18.28 -24.05 4.39
C SER A 2 -17.28 -23.39 5.33
N LYS A 3 -15.98 -23.68 5.18
CA LYS A 3 -14.93 -23.00 5.98
C LYS A 3 -15.03 -21.47 5.89
N PHE A 4 -15.56 -20.95 4.78
CA PHE A 4 -15.79 -19.54 4.53
C PHE A 4 -16.90 -18.95 5.41
N SER A 5 -18.02 -19.67 5.62
CA SER A 5 -19.10 -19.17 6.47
C SER A 5 -18.67 -19.10 7.94
N PHE A 6 -17.96 -20.13 8.43
CA PHE A 6 -17.47 -20.14 9.80
C PHE A 6 -16.42 -19.05 10.08
N PHE A 7 -15.50 -18.81 9.13
CA PHE A 7 -14.52 -17.72 9.24
C PHE A 7 -15.22 -16.35 9.17
N SER A 8 -16.15 -16.16 8.24
CA SER A 8 -16.96 -14.94 8.15
C SER A 8 -17.75 -14.67 9.43
N ASP A 9 -18.38 -15.68 10.01
CA ASP A 9 -19.16 -15.55 11.25
C ASP A 9 -18.26 -15.24 12.46
N LEU A 10 -17.09 -15.88 12.56
CA LEU A 10 -16.09 -15.60 13.59
C LEU A 10 -15.52 -14.18 13.47
N VAL A 11 -15.26 -13.75 12.24
CA VAL A 11 -14.77 -12.41 11.91
C VAL A 11 -15.85 -11.37 12.19
N ASN A 12 -17.11 -11.62 11.83
CA ASN A 12 -18.23 -10.75 12.17
C ASN A 12 -18.42 -10.65 13.69
N THR A 13 -18.17 -11.72 14.46
CA THR A 13 -18.16 -11.65 15.93
C THR A 13 -16.95 -10.91 16.50
N LEU A 14 -15.82 -10.86 15.79
CA LEU A 14 -14.70 -9.98 16.14
C LEU A 14 -15.06 -8.51 15.86
N PHE A 15 -15.65 -8.21 14.69
CA PHE A 15 -16.19 -6.88 14.37
C PHE A 15 -17.30 -6.43 15.35
N ASP A 16 -18.12 -7.38 15.82
CA ASP A 16 -19.20 -7.14 16.78
C ASP A 16 -18.73 -7.14 18.24
N LYS A 17 -17.41 -7.21 18.55
CA LYS A 17 -16.91 -6.91 19.90
C LYS A 17 -17.12 -5.41 20.16
N LYS A 18 -18.37 -5.08 20.51
CA LYS A 18 -18.82 -3.81 21.06
C LYS A 18 -17.74 -3.27 21.98
N ASN A 19 -17.39 -2.00 21.73
CA ASN A 19 -16.68 -1.05 22.60
C ASN A 19 -17.01 -1.23 24.09
N ARG A 20 -16.53 -2.30 24.71
CA ARG A 20 -16.46 -2.41 26.15
C ARG A 20 -15.21 -1.64 26.50
N LYS A 21 -15.38 -0.33 26.68
CA LYS A 21 -14.50 0.49 27.53
C LYS A 21 -14.48 -0.16 28.93
N LYS A 22 -13.76 -1.25 29.10
CA LYS A 22 -13.28 -1.65 30.41
C LYS A 22 -12.08 -0.77 30.64
N ASN A 23 -12.35 0.41 31.21
CA ASN A 23 -11.33 1.25 31.81
C ASN A 23 -10.64 0.42 32.92
N PHE A 24 -9.62 -0.36 32.57
CA PHE A 24 -8.69 -0.93 33.54
C PHE A 24 -7.76 0.16 34.13
N SER A 25 -7.81 1.37 33.58
CA SER A 25 -7.15 2.57 34.09
C SER A 25 -7.61 3.00 35.49
N SER A 26 -8.70 2.45 36.04
CA SER A 26 -9.17 2.83 37.38
C SER A 26 -8.53 2.05 38.53
N LEU A 27 -7.58 1.15 38.28
CA LEU A 27 -6.99 0.32 39.35
C LEU A 27 -5.63 0.83 39.88
N PHE A 28 -5.00 1.82 39.24
CA PHE A 28 -3.78 2.43 39.78
C PHE A 28 -3.70 3.94 39.48
N GLU A 29 -4.17 4.75 40.43
CA GLU A 29 -3.81 6.17 40.53
C GLU A 29 -2.35 6.32 40.99
N LYS A 30 -1.50 6.87 40.11
CA LYS A 30 -0.58 7.99 40.37
C LYS A 30 0.18 8.31 39.08
N LYS A 31 -0.01 9.52 38.53
CA LYS A 31 0.92 10.11 37.56
C LYS A 31 2.28 10.29 38.26
N GLN A 32 3.09 9.24 38.30
CA GLN A 32 4.53 9.38 38.46
C GLN A 32 5.06 9.96 37.15
N ASN A 33 5.90 11.00 37.23
CA ASN A 33 6.69 11.47 36.09
C ASN A 33 7.72 10.40 35.74
N LYS A 34 7.28 9.35 35.04
CA LYS A 34 8.17 8.33 34.52
C LYS A 34 8.99 8.94 33.38
N SER A 35 10.29 8.63 33.35
CA SER A 35 11.12 8.95 32.19
C SER A 35 10.74 8.06 31.01
N LEU A 36 11.09 8.48 29.79
CA LEU A 36 10.91 7.66 28.59
C LEU A 36 11.58 6.28 28.73
N LEU A 37 12.77 6.23 29.31
CA LEU A 37 13.49 4.97 29.53
C LEU A 37 12.71 4.03 30.44
N GLU A 38 12.17 4.54 31.55
CA GLU A 38 11.34 3.74 32.46
C GLU A 38 10.08 3.18 31.76
N TYR A 39 9.48 3.90 30.83
CA TYR A 39 8.37 3.35 30.04
C TYR A 39 8.81 2.15 29.18
N ILE A 40 9.96 2.27 28.50
CA ILE A 40 10.47 1.20 27.63
C ILE A 40 10.91 -0.02 28.47
N GLU A 41 11.64 0.20 29.56
CA GLU A 41 12.08 -0.85 30.48
C GLU A 41 10.91 -1.60 31.09
N ASN A 42 9.87 -0.89 31.54
CA ASN A 42 8.65 -1.53 32.06
C ASN A 42 8.00 -2.46 31.03
N VAL A 43 7.93 -2.05 29.75
CA VAL A 43 7.39 -2.90 28.68
C VAL A 43 8.30 -4.10 28.42
N ASN A 44 9.62 -3.92 28.38
CA ASN A 44 10.58 -5.00 28.08
C ASN A 44 10.69 -6.03 29.23
N ASP A 45 10.71 -5.58 30.47
CA ASP A 45 10.99 -6.42 31.64
C ASP A 45 9.73 -7.03 32.26
N ALA A 46 8.55 -6.66 31.76
CA ALA A 46 7.28 -7.23 32.21
C ALA A 46 7.30 -8.77 32.12
N LYS A 47 7.12 -9.43 33.28
CA LYS A 47 7.03 -10.89 33.38
C LYS A 47 5.59 -11.42 33.27
N GLY A 48 4.61 -10.59 33.62
CA GLY A 48 3.19 -10.94 33.61
C GLY A 48 2.47 -10.37 32.40
N GLU A 49 1.51 -11.12 31.85
CA GLU A 49 0.72 -10.69 30.69
C GLU A 49 -0.08 -9.41 30.98
N ILE A 50 -0.73 -9.32 32.14
CA ILE A 50 -1.52 -8.15 32.55
C ILE A 50 -0.64 -6.91 32.70
N SER A 51 0.53 -7.04 33.32
CA SER A 51 1.43 -5.91 33.50
C SER A 51 2.04 -5.47 32.17
N ALA A 52 2.41 -6.41 31.30
CA ALA A 52 2.90 -6.10 29.96
C ALA A 52 1.88 -5.31 29.13
N LEU A 53 0.60 -5.68 29.20
CA LEU A 53 -0.49 -4.95 28.54
C LEU A 53 -0.62 -3.51 29.07
N ASN A 54 -0.69 -3.35 30.39
CA ASN A 54 -0.83 -2.01 31.00
C ASN A 54 0.36 -1.10 30.68
N TYR A 55 1.60 -1.60 30.80
CA TYR A 55 2.79 -0.82 30.46
C TYR A 55 2.85 -0.49 28.96
N SER A 56 2.37 -1.39 28.12
CA SER A 56 2.28 -1.15 26.67
C SER A 56 1.28 -0.05 26.34
N GLU A 57 0.11 -0.03 26.98
CA GLU A 57 -0.88 1.04 26.83
C GLU A 57 -0.30 2.39 27.29
N GLU A 58 0.34 2.42 28.48
CA GLU A 58 0.99 3.62 28.99
C GLU A 58 2.06 4.18 28.04
N LEU A 59 2.91 3.32 27.46
CA LEU A 59 3.94 3.75 26.51
C LEU A 59 3.33 4.26 25.20
N LEU A 60 2.30 3.59 24.65
CA LEU A 60 1.62 4.07 23.45
C LEU A 60 0.94 5.42 23.66
N ASP A 61 0.25 5.59 24.79
CA ASP A 61 -0.38 6.86 25.15
C ASP A 61 0.66 7.98 25.28
N TYR A 62 1.80 7.70 25.95
CA TYR A 62 2.90 8.64 26.07
C TYR A 62 3.47 9.04 24.69
N LEU A 63 3.76 8.06 23.82
CA LEU A 63 4.30 8.31 22.48
C LEU A 63 3.32 9.06 21.57
N SER A 64 2.00 8.86 21.76
CA SER A 64 0.97 9.56 20.98
C SER A 64 0.94 11.07 21.24
N GLN A 65 1.31 11.49 22.46
CA GLN A 65 1.25 12.88 22.94
C GLN A 65 2.61 13.57 22.97
N CYS A 66 3.71 12.83 22.77
CA CYS A 66 5.06 13.37 22.86
C CYS A 66 5.42 14.28 21.68
N ASP A 67 6.41 15.16 21.92
CA ASP A 67 6.98 15.99 20.87
C ASP A 67 7.95 15.20 19.99
N GLN A 68 8.33 15.79 18.84
CA GLN A 68 9.23 15.12 17.89
C GLN A 68 10.61 14.81 18.51
N LYS A 69 11.11 15.63 19.44
CA LYS A 69 12.39 15.39 20.11
C LYS A 69 12.33 14.12 20.96
N THR A 70 11.29 13.98 21.77
CA THR A 70 11.06 12.80 22.60
C THR A 70 10.89 11.55 21.75
N LEU A 71 10.17 11.65 20.63
CA LEU A 71 10.00 10.54 19.70
C LEU A 71 11.33 10.11 19.06
N ILE A 72 12.20 11.06 18.69
CA ILE A 72 13.55 10.75 18.20
C ILE A 72 14.35 10.04 19.30
N SER A 73 14.32 10.54 20.53
CA SER A 73 14.99 9.87 21.67
C SER A 73 14.49 8.43 21.87
N PHE A 74 13.19 8.18 21.69
CA PHE A 74 12.63 6.82 21.76
C PHE A 74 13.27 5.89 20.72
N PHE A 75 13.37 6.33 19.47
CA PHE A 75 14.02 5.54 18.42
C PHE A 75 15.53 5.40 18.66
N GLU A 76 16.21 6.41 19.21
CA GLU A 76 17.62 6.30 19.58
C GLU A 76 17.85 5.25 20.68
N TYR A 77 16.98 5.18 21.70
CA TYR A 77 17.05 4.13 22.72
C TYR A 77 16.84 2.74 22.11
N LEU A 78 15.81 2.57 21.27
CA LEU A 78 15.55 1.29 20.59
C LEU A 78 16.70 0.84 19.69
N GLU A 79 17.36 1.77 19.02
CA GLU A 79 18.50 1.49 18.14
C GLU A 79 19.72 1.00 18.94
N LYS A 80 20.05 1.67 20.04
CA LYS A 80 21.27 1.42 20.82
C LYS A 80 21.14 0.28 21.82
N ASP A 81 20.07 0.27 22.61
CA ASP A 81 19.98 -0.54 23.83
C ASP A 81 19.14 -1.81 23.64
N TYR A 82 18.35 -1.88 22.57
CA TYR A 82 17.42 -2.99 22.28
C TYR A 82 17.76 -3.76 20.98
N ASP A 83 19.04 -3.76 20.60
CA ASP A 83 19.57 -4.54 19.46
C ASP A 83 19.81 -6.03 19.81
N LEU A 84 20.34 -6.79 18.85
CA LEU A 84 20.73 -8.19 19.01
C LEU A 84 21.86 -8.36 20.03
N GLU A 85 21.74 -9.38 20.89
CA GLU A 85 22.81 -9.76 21.84
C GLU A 85 23.86 -10.64 21.17
N ILE A 86 24.80 -10.01 20.46
CA ILE A 86 25.81 -10.71 19.63
C ILE A 86 26.61 -11.75 20.42
N ASN A 87 27.02 -11.44 21.65
CA ASN A 87 27.79 -12.37 22.49
C ASN A 87 27.01 -13.66 22.77
N SER A 88 25.72 -13.54 23.08
CA SER A 88 24.81 -14.68 23.31
C SER A 88 24.64 -15.51 22.02
N ILE A 89 24.51 -14.84 20.87
CA ILE A 89 24.40 -15.49 19.56
C ILE A 89 25.66 -16.32 19.25
N GLU A 90 26.85 -15.75 19.44
CA GLU A 90 28.11 -16.45 19.17
C GLU A 90 28.29 -17.71 20.01
N GLU A 91 27.93 -17.67 21.30
CA GLU A 91 28.04 -18.80 22.20
C GLU A 91 27.15 -19.97 21.75
N VAL A 92 25.88 -19.69 21.45
CA VAL A 92 24.94 -20.73 21.02
C VAL A 92 25.31 -21.27 19.64
N LEU A 93 25.77 -20.42 18.71
CA LEU A 93 26.26 -20.87 17.39
C LEU A 93 27.46 -21.82 17.51
N LYS A 94 28.42 -21.53 18.40
CA LYS A 94 29.56 -22.43 18.67
C LYS A 94 29.08 -23.81 19.12
N ASN A 95 28.05 -23.87 19.97
CA ASN A 95 27.49 -25.13 20.45
C ASN A 95 26.68 -25.86 19.36
N TYR A 96 25.88 -25.14 18.57
CA TYR A 96 25.10 -25.73 17.47
C TYR A 96 25.98 -26.32 16.37
N ASN A 97 27.11 -25.69 16.07
CA ASN A 97 28.10 -26.21 15.12
C ASN A 97 28.73 -27.52 15.60
N LYS A 98 28.91 -27.69 16.91
CA LYS A 98 29.39 -28.96 17.49
C LYS A 98 28.30 -30.03 17.49
N LYS A 99 27.05 -29.65 17.79
CA LYS A 99 25.90 -30.54 17.94
C LYS A 99 24.63 -29.90 17.39
N LYS A 100 24.11 -30.44 16.29
CA LYS A 100 22.88 -29.96 15.62
C LYS A 100 21.61 -30.44 16.31
N GLU A 101 21.49 -30.19 17.62
CA GLU A 101 20.35 -30.60 18.44
C GLU A 101 19.22 -29.57 18.41
N TYR A 102 17.99 -30.04 18.67
CA TYR A 102 16.78 -29.21 18.67
C TYR A 102 16.87 -28.02 19.65
N ASN A 103 17.42 -28.23 20.86
CA ASN A 103 17.50 -27.18 21.87
C ASN A 103 18.36 -26.00 21.40
N PHE A 104 19.53 -26.27 20.83
CA PHE A 104 20.40 -25.23 20.27
C PHE A 104 19.75 -24.51 19.08
N TYR A 105 19.02 -25.23 18.20
CA TYR A 105 18.27 -24.58 17.12
C TYR A 105 17.19 -23.63 17.65
N LYS A 106 16.43 -24.08 18.67
CA LYS A 106 15.42 -23.26 19.35
C LYS A 106 16.03 -22.02 19.99
N ASP A 107 17.17 -22.18 20.65
CA ASP A 107 17.88 -21.08 21.30
C ASP A 107 18.38 -20.07 20.27
N ILE A 108 19.00 -20.52 19.16
CA ILE A 108 19.40 -19.64 18.04
C ILE A 108 18.21 -18.85 17.54
N LYS A 109 17.08 -19.51 17.28
CA LYS A 109 15.87 -18.83 16.79
C LYS A 109 15.39 -17.75 17.76
N LYS A 110 15.45 -18.02 19.07
CA LYS A 110 15.02 -17.08 20.11
C LYS A 110 15.96 -15.88 20.24
N ILE A 111 17.27 -16.11 20.27
CA ILE A 111 18.28 -15.04 20.49
C ILE A 111 18.61 -14.24 19.23
N SER A 112 18.27 -14.75 18.04
CA SER A 112 18.46 -14.03 16.77
C SER A 112 17.39 -12.97 16.52
N GLU A 113 16.44 -12.83 17.43
CA GLU A 113 15.40 -11.81 17.37
C GLU A 113 15.79 -10.59 18.21
N SER A 114 15.58 -9.39 17.67
CA SER A 114 15.89 -8.15 18.39
C SER A 114 14.91 -7.93 19.54
N LYS A 115 15.38 -7.27 20.60
CA LYS A 115 14.49 -6.86 21.71
C LYS A 115 13.42 -5.88 21.24
N ARG A 116 13.71 -5.10 20.18
CA ARG A 116 12.74 -4.24 19.48
C ARG A 116 11.51 -5.03 19.01
N SER A 117 11.70 -6.17 18.35
CA SER A 117 10.58 -6.98 17.85
C SER A 117 9.67 -7.47 18.97
N GLU A 118 10.24 -7.80 20.13
CA GLU A 118 9.48 -8.18 21.32
C GLU A 118 8.71 -7.00 21.91
N ILE A 119 9.32 -5.82 22.01
CA ILE A 119 8.63 -4.59 22.41
C ILE A 119 7.44 -4.34 21.48
N PHE A 120 7.64 -4.35 20.16
CA PHE A 120 6.56 -4.13 19.20
C PHE A 120 5.43 -5.16 19.31
N ARG A 121 5.73 -6.44 19.55
CA ARG A 121 4.69 -7.45 19.82
C ARG A 121 3.86 -7.11 21.04
N ARG A 122 4.50 -6.70 22.15
CA ARG A 122 3.80 -6.32 23.38
C ARG A 122 2.91 -5.10 23.17
N LEU A 123 3.41 -4.10 22.46
CA LEU A 123 2.63 -2.93 22.05
C LEU A 123 1.42 -3.33 21.20
N ASN A 124 1.59 -4.28 20.27
CA ASN A 124 0.52 -4.77 19.40
C ASN A 124 -0.59 -5.53 20.15
N SER A 125 -0.28 -6.13 21.30
CA SER A 125 -1.25 -6.87 22.12
C SER A 125 -2.29 -5.98 22.81
N THR A 126 -2.11 -4.66 22.81
CA THR A 126 -3.07 -3.70 23.37
C THR A 126 -4.29 -3.53 22.46
N GLN A 127 -5.41 -3.01 22.98
CA GLN A 127 -6.67 -2.89 22.22
C GLN A 127 -6.54 -2.12 20.90
N HIS A 128 -5.68 -1.10 20.85
CA HIS A 128 -5.42 -0.28 19.66
C HIS A 128 -3.96 -0.37 19.20
N GLY A 129 -3.27 -1.45 19.58
CA GLY A 129 -1.83 -1.62 19.36
C GLY A 129 -1.46 -1.56 17.88
N THR A 130 -2.20 -2.27 17.04
CA THR A 130 -1.92 -2.34 15.59
C THR A 130 -1.97 -0.96 14.93
N ILE A 131 -3.06 -0.21 15.10
CA ILE A 131 -3.20 1.12 14.50
C ILE A 131 -2.16 2.11 15.06
N ASN A 132 -1.86 2.04 16.35
CA ASN A 132 -0.85 2.90 16.97
C ASN A 132 0.55 2.60 16.44
N LEU A 133 0.89 1.33 16.22
CA LEU A 133 2.16 0.94 15.60
C LEU A 133 2.24 1.36 14.13
N VAL A 134 1.14 1.30 13.38
CA VAL A 134 1.11 1.80 11.99
C VAL A 134 1.40 3.30 11.97
N LYS A 135 0.74 4.08 12.84
CA LYS A 135 1.01 5.53 13.00
C LYS A 135 2.44 5.81 13.49
N LEU A 136 2.97 4.98 14.38
CA LEU A 136 4.35 5.08 14.84
C LEU A 136 5.34 4.84 13.68
N ARG A 137 5.06 3.84 12.84
CA ARG A 137 5.88 3.56 11.64
C ARG A 137 5.80 4.70 10.62
N GLU A 138 4.62 5.29 10.41
CA GLU A 138 4.51 6.49 9.56
C GLU A 138 5.46 7.59 10.02
N LYS A 139 5.45 7.93 11.31
CA LYS A 139 6.39 8.92 11.89
C LYS A 139 7.85 8.48 11.77
N LEU A 140 8.14 7.18 11.86
CA LEU A 140 9.49 6.63 11.67
C LEU A 140 9.98 6.82 10.22
N LEU A 141 9.12 6.56 9.24
CA LEU A 141 9.44 6.70 7.81
C LEU A 141 9.85 8.14 7.48
N ASP A 142 9.16 9.13 8.03
CA ASP A 142 9.49 10.56 7.86
C ASP A 142 10.87 10.94 8.43
N LEU A 143 11.44 10.14 9.34
CA LEU A 143 12.73 10.38 9.98
C LEU A 143 13.90 9.66 9.30
N LEU A 144 13.65 8.67 8.43
CA LEU A 144 14.70 7.78 7.90
C LEU A 144 15.76 8.50 7.04
N ASP A 145 15.39 9.56 6.34
CA ASP A 145 16.33 10.34 5.52
C ASP A 145 17.34 11.09 6.40
N LYS A 146 16.90 11.59 7.56
CA LYS A 146 17.74 12.32 8.52
C LYS A 146 18.49 11.39 9.48
N TYR A 147 17.90 10.23 9.81
CA TYR A 147 18.45 9.26 10.75
C TYR A 147 18.57 7.86 10.10
N PRO A 148 19.56 7.63 9.23
CA PRO A 148 19.72 6.37 8.49
C PRO A 148 19.80 5.11 9.34
N ASN A 149 20.30 5.20 10.58
CA ASN A 149 20.44 4.07 11.50
C ASN A 149 19.08 3.50 11.95
N PHE A 150 18.03 4.32 11.92
CA PHE A 150 16.66 3.89 12.25
C PHE A 150 16.08 2.88 11.25
N ARG A 151 16.75 2.63 10.11
CA ARG A 151 16.36 1.57 9.16
C ARG A 151 16.35 0.17 9.78
N LYS A 152 17.18 -0.09 10.80
CA LYS A 152 17.11 -1.36 11.56
C LYS A 152 15.75 -1.52 12.25
N ILE A 153 15.24 -0.43 12.83
CA ILE A 153 13.94 -0.40 13.52
C ILE A 153 12.80 -0.59 12.51
N ASP A 154 12.85 0.11 11.38
CA ASP A 154 11.87 -0.07 10.29
C ASP A 154 11.89 -1.50 9.75
N PHE A 155 13.08 -2.11 9.61
CA PHE A 155 13.20 -3.49 9.17
C PHE A 155 12.49 -4.47 10.13
N ASP A 156 12.71 -4.33 11.44
CA ASP A 156 12.07 -5.18 12.44
C ASP A 156 10.54 -4.99 12.43
N LEU A 157 10.07 -3.73 12.45
CA LEU A 157 8.64 -3.43 12.45
C LEU A 157 7.94 -3.82 11.15
N SER A 158 8.58 -3.60 10.00
CA SER A 158 8.05 -4.01 8.70
C SER A 158 7.99 -5.53 8.54
N SER A 159 8.93 -6.26 9.16
CA SER A 159 8.90 -7.72 9.20
C SER A 159 7.69 -8.22 10.00
N LEU A 160 7.43 -7.65 11.17
CA LEU A 160 6.22 -7.94 11.95
C LEU A 160 4.93 -7.59 11.19
N PHE A 161 4.89 -6.44 10.51
CA PHE A 161 3.73 -6.05 9.70
C PHE A 161 3.47 -7.00 8.53
N LYS A 162 4.49 -7.59 7.90
CA LYS A 162 4.28 -8.62 6.87
C LYS A 162 3.56 -9.85 7.41
N ASP A 163 3.83 -10.23 8.65
CA ASP A 163 3.18 -11.37 9.30
C ASP A 163 1.76 -11.02 9.76
N TRP A 164 1.58 -9.83 10.37
CA TRP A 164 0.30 -9.38 10.90
C TRP A 164 -0.71 -9.01 9.81
N PHE A 165 -0.27 -8.33 8.75
CA PHE A 165 -1.13 -7.91 7.63
C PHE A 165 -1.11 -8.90 6.46
N ASN A 166 -1.04 -10.19 6.78
CA ASN A 166 -1.09 -11.21 5.75
C ASN A 166 -2.44 -11.15 5.01
N ARG A 167 -2.41 -11.52 3.72
CA ARG A 167 -3.58 -11.51 2.83
C ARG A 167 -4.77 -12.30 3.39
N GLY A 168 -4.53 -13.39 4.13
CA GLY A 168 -5.57 -14.27 4.64
C GLY A 168 -6.50 -13.61 5.66
N PHE A 169 -6.09 -12.49 6.25
CA PHE A 169 -6.91 -11.71 7.19
C PHE A 169 -7.55 -10.47 6.56
N LEU A 170 -7.27 -10.18 5.29
CA LEU A 170 -7.87 -9.03 4.62
C LEU A 170 -9.29 -9.34 4.16
N ILE A 171 -10.18 -8.39 4.42
CA ILE A 171 -11.60 -8.54 4.17
C ILE A 171 -12.01 -7.47 3.20
N LEU A 172 -12.47 -7.90 2.03
CA LEU A 172 -13.01 -7.01 1.01
C LEU A 172 -14.45 -6.66 1.38
N LYS A 173 -14.77 -5.37 1.43
CA LYS A 173 -16.14 -4.87 1.61
C LYS A 173 -16.48 -3.90 0.47
N PRO A 174 -17.72 -3.90 -0.05
CA PRO A 174 -18.19 -2.82 -0.89
C PRO A 174 -18.25 -1.52 -0.08
N ILE A 175 -18.01 -0.39 -0.76
CA ILE A 175 -18.15 0.96 -0.22
C ILE A 175 -19.15 1.70 -1.11
N ASP A 176 -20.17 2.23 -0.48
CA ASP A 176 -21.31 2.90 -1.11
C ASP A 176 -21.83 4.03 -0.21
N TRP A 177 -22.94 4.65 -0.60
CA TRP A 177 -23.53 5.75 0.17
C TRP A 177 -24.22 5.31 1.47
N GLU A 178 -24.41 4.00 1.70
CA GLU A 178 -24.93 3.45 2.96
C GLU A 178 -23.82 3.18 3.97
N THR A 179 -22.56 3.23 3.52
CA THR A 179 -21.38 3.03 4.37
C THR A 179 -21.29 4.09 5.47
N PRO A 180 -20.90 3.73 6.72
CA PRO A 180 -20.78 4.69 7.82
C PRO A 180 -19.94 5.93 7.49
N ALA A 181 -20.44 7.10 7.87
CA ALA A 181 -19.83 8.40 7.53
C ALA A 181 -18.37 8.52 7.99
N ASN A 182 -18.00 7.94 9.15
CA ASN A 182 -16.62 7.94 9.65
C ASN A 182 -15.64 7.15 8.75
N ILE A 183 -16.13 6.19 7.95
CA ILE A 183 -15.33 5.49 6.94
C ILE A 183 -15.27 6.32 5.67
N LEU A 184 -16.41 6.91 5.25
CA LEU A 184 -16.46 7.77 4.07
C LEU A 184 -15.57 9.02 4.18
N GLU A 185 -15.50 9.63 5.37
CA GLU A 185 -14.56 10.72 5.69
C GLU A 185 -13.11 10.31 5.42
N LYS A 186 -12.73 9.08 5.80
CA LYS A 186 -11.40 8.54 5.57
C LYS A 186 -11.13 8.28 4.09
N ILE A 187 -12.13 7.87 3.30
CA ILE A 187 -11.97 7.75 1.85
C ILE A 187 -11.65 9.11 1.22
N ILE A 188 -12.30 10.18 1.67
CA ILE A 188 -11.99 11.55 1.23
C ILE A 188 -10.54 11.92 1.61
N GLU A 189 -10.15 11.66 2.87
CA GLU A 189 -8.81 11.97 3.38
C GLU A 189 -7.70 11.21 2.64
N TYR A 190 -7.94 9.94 2.30
CA TYR A 190 -6.92 9.03 1.79
C TYR A 190 -6.82 8.97 0.26
N GLU A 191 -7.69 9.67 -0.48
CA GLU A 191 -7.69 9.62 -1.95
C GLU A 191 -6.41 10.25 -2.54
N ALA A 192 -5.55 9.37 -3.05
CA ALA A 192 -4.17 9.70 -3.43
C ALA A 192 -3.96 9.86 -4.95
N VAL A 193 -4.93 9.47 -5.80
CA VAL A 193 -4.84 9.52 -7.25
C VAL A 193 -5.55 10.78 -7.77
N HIS A 194 -6.86 10.88 -7.54
CA HIS A 194 -7.74 11.96 -7.97
C HIS A 194 -8.46 12.57 -6.76
N GLN A 195 -7.81 13.57 -6.14
CA GLN A 195 -8.27 14.20 -4.90
C GLN A 195 -9.77 14.51 -4.90
N ILE A 196 -10.47 14.01 -3.87
CA ILE A 196 -11.89 14.32 -3.61
C ILE A 196 -11.95 15.59 -2.76
N LYS A 197 -12.63 16.63 -3.24
CA LYS A 197 -12.65 17.94 -2.60
C LYS A 197 -13.87 18.16 -1.70
N SER A 198 -14.91 17.35 -1.87
CA SER A 198 -16.17 17.52 -1.14
C SER A 198 -16.94 16.21 -1.01
N TRP A 199 -17.92 16.21 -0.11
CA TRP A 199 -18.92 15.15 0.02
C TRP A 199 -19.75 14.94 -1.25
N ASP A 200 -20.06 16.01 -1.98
CA ASP A 200 -20.78 15.91 -3.25
C ASP A 200 -19.94 15.21 -4.32
N GLU A 201 -18.63 15.48 -4.35
CA GLU A 201 -17.71 14.78 -5.24
C GLU A 201 -17.60 13.29 -4.86
N LEU A 202 -17.47 12.96 -3.57
CA LEU A 202 -17.52 11.58 -3.10
C LEU A 202 -18.82 10.89 -3.53
N ARG A 203 -19.96 11.53 -3.31
CA ARG A 203 -21.28 11.02 -3.69
C ARG A 203 -21.35 10.72 -5.19
N SER A 204 -20.85 11.62 -6.03
CA SER A 204 -20.81 11.44 -7.49
C SER A 204 -19.99 10.23 -7.96
N ARG A 205 -19.10 9.71 -7.10
CA ARG A 205 -18.26 8.53 -7.34
C ARG A 205 -18.79 7.26 -6.69
N LEU A 206 -19.77 7.33 -5.79
CA LEU A 206 -20.30 6.18 -5.04
C LEU A 206 -21.78 5.89 -5.31
N GLU A 207 -22.62 6.91 -5.46
CA GLU A 207 -24.07 6.76 -5.62
C GLU A 207 -24.50 6.26 -7.01
N PRO A 208 -23.90 6.71 -8.13
CA PRO A 208 -24.33 6.25 -9.45
C PRO A 208 -24.17 4.73 -9.64
N GLN A 209 -25.12 4.10 -10.33
CA GLN A 209 -25.10 2.65 -10.56
C GLN A 209 -23.90 2.18 -11.39
N ASP A 210 -23.39 3.05 -12.27
CA ASP A 210 -22.19 2.87 -13.09
C ASP A 210 -20.88 3.08 -12.28
N ARG A 211 -20.97 3.25 -10.96
CA ARG A 211 -19.83 3.35 -10.06
C ARG A 211 -19.87 2.25 -9.00
N LYS A 212 -18.69 1.72 -8.69
CA LYS A 212 -18.47 0.77 -7.60
C LYS A 212 -17.22 1.19 -6.85
N CYS A 213 -17.23 1.01 -5.54
CA CYS A 213 -16.05 1.18 -4.72
C CYS A 213 -15.93 0.00 -3.78
N PHE A 214 -14.70 -0.38 -3.49
CA PHE A 214 -14.39 -1.48 -2.58
C PHE A 214 -13.25 -1.05 -1.67
N ALA A 215 -13.21 -1.59 -0.46
CA ALA A 215 -12.07 -1.42 0.44
C ALA A 215 -11.70 -2.72 1.13
N TYR A 216 -10.40 -2.89 1.34
CA TYR A 216 -9.82 -3.95 2.16
C TYR A 216 -9.65 -3.47 3.59
N PHE A 217 -10.19 -4.24 4.53
CA PHE A 217 -10.07 -4.01 5.97
C PHE A 217 -9.27 -5.12 6.61
N HIS A 218 -8.65 -4.81 7.75
CA HIS A 218 -8.04 -5.79 8.64
C HIS A 218 -8.83 -5.84 9.96
N PRO A 219 -9.09 -7.02 10.56
CA PRO A 219 -9.85 -7.14 11.80
C PRO A 219 -9.27 -6.34 12.98
N ALA A 220 -7.96 -6.07 12.99
CA ALA A 220 -7.36 -5.22 14.03
C ALA A 220 -7.48 -3.70 13.77
N MET A 221 -8.05 -3.32 12.62
CA MET A 221 -8.18 -1.93 12.16
C MET A 221 -9.53 -1.75 11.43
N GLU A 222 -10.62 -2.09 12.12
CA GLU A 222 -11.93 -2.34 11.52
C GLU A 222 -12.57 -1.13 10.82
N ASP A 223 -12.34 0.07 11.37
CA ASP A 223 -12.82 1.33 10.82
C ASP A 223 -11.79 1.98 9.89
N GLU A 224 -10.66 1.34 9.61
CA GLU A 224 -9.61 1.87 8.74
C GLU A 224 -9.56 1.08 7.43
N PRO A 225 -9.98 1.68 6.30
CA PRO A 225 -9.67 1.08 5.02
C PRO A 225 -8.13 1.06 4.87
N LEU A 226 -7.58 -0.09 4.49
CA LEU A 226 -6.14 -0.23 4.21
C LEU A 226 -5.84 0.11 2.75
N ILE A 227 -6.71 -0.37 1.86
CA ILE A 227 -6.69 -0.10 0.43
C ILE A 227 -8.13 0.16 0.03
N PHE A 228 -8.39 1.18 -0.76
CA PHE A 228 -9.66 1.27 -1.47
C PHE A 228 -9.46 1.39 -2.97
N ILE A 229 -10.48 0.99 -3.70
CA ILE A 229 -10.47 0.74 -5.13
C ILE A 229 -11.76 1.33 -5.70
N GLU A 230 -11.62 2.36 -6.55
CA GLU A 230 -12.74 2.94 -7.28
C GLU A 230 -12.81 2.37 -8.70
N VAL A 231 -14.02 1.98 -9.10
CA VAL A 231 -14.31 1.33 -10.38
C VAL A 231 -15.44 2.06 -11.10
N ALA A 232 -15.22 2.34 -12.38
CA ALA A 232 -16.26 2.81 -13.29
C ALA A 232 -16.69 1.66 -14.21
N LEU A 233 -17.99 1.43 -14.30
CA LEU A 233 -18.60 0.51 -15.25
C LEU A 233 -18.87 1.28 -16.55
N THR A 234 -18.39 0.74 -17.67
CA THR A 234 -18.36 1.41 -18.98
C THR A 234 -18.59 0.40 -20.11
N GLU A 235 -18.91 0.90 -21.31
CA GLU A 235 -18.98 0.07 -22.52
C GLU A 235 -17.60 -0.15 -23.17
N ASP A 236 -16.66 0.77 -22.96
CA ASP A 236 -15.35 0.79 -23.62
C ASP A 236 -14.21 1.13 -22.67
N MET A 237 -12.98 0.77 -23.05
CA MET A 237 -11.77 1.12 -22.30
C MET A 237 -11.40 2.60 -22.50
N PRO A 238 -11.47 3.44 -21.45
CA PRO A 238 -11.28 4.87 -21.58
C PRO A 238 -9.81 5.24 -21.81
N GLU A 239 -9.62 6.38 -22.49
CA GLU A 239 -8.32 6.97 -22.78
C GLU A 239 -8.03 8.20 -21.91
N LYS A 240 -9.06 8.89 -21.43
CA LYS A 240 -8.93 10.14 -20.68
C LYS A 240 -9.67 10.07 -19.36
N ILE A 241 -9.06 10.56 -18.29
CA ILE A 241 -9.68 10.52 -16.97
C ILE A 241 -10.98 11.33 -16.92
N ASN A 242 -11.08 12.41 -17.71
CA ASN A 242 -12.31 13.20 -17.81
C ASN A 242 -13.50 12.42 -18.39
N GLN A 243 -13.30 11.31 -19.10
CA GLN A 243 -14.41 10.43 -19.50
C GLN A 243 -15.07 9.77 -18.28
N ILE A 244 -14.34 9.64 -17.17
CA ILE A 244 -14.79 9.01 -15.92
C ILE A 244 -15.24 10.05 -14.91
N LEU A 245 -14.44 11.10 -14.69
CA LEU A 245 -14.66 12.06 -13.60
C LEU A 245 -15.57 13.24 -13.96
N ASN A 246 -15.95 13.42 -15.23
CA ASN A 246 -16.85 14.50 -15.61
C ASN A 246 -18.23 14.30 -14.94
N PRO A 247 -18.71 15.27 -14.13
CA PRO A 247 -20.03 15.18 -13.50
C PRO A 247 -21.17 15.16 -14.53
N ASP A 248 -20.99 15.80 -15.69
CA ASP A 248 -21.98 15.88 -16.77
C ASP A 248 -21.92 14.71 -17.75
N ARG A 249 -21.23 13.60 -17.38
CA ARG A 249 -21.19 12.39 -18.22
C ARG A 249 -22.58 11.76 -18.32
N THR A 250 -22.81 11.05 -19.42
CA THR A 250 -23.97 10.15 -19.53
C THR A 250 -23.75 8.93 -18.64
N MET A 251 -24.63 8.72 -17.66
CA MET A 251 -24.64 7.49 -16.86
C MET A 251 -25.22 6.35 -17.69
N ILE A 252 -24.61 5.18 -17.59
CA ILE A 252 -25.13 3.96 -18.21
C ILE A 252 -25.77 3.06 -17.15
N ASN A 253 -26.64 2.16 -17.57
CA ASN A 253 -27.10 1.10 -16.69
C ASN A 253 -25.94 0.13 -16.41
N SER A 254 -25.73 -0.27 -15.15
CA SER A 254 -24.69 -1.22 -14.79
C SER A 254 -24.82 -2.57 -15.50
N GLU A 255 -26.03 -2.96 -15.88
CA GLU A 255 -26.28 -4.19 -16.63
C GLU A 255 -25.80 -4.11 -18.09
N GLU A 256 -25.70 -2.91 -18.68
CA GLU A 256 -25.24 -2.71 -20.06
C GLU A 256 -23.70 -2.65 -20.15
N ALA A 257 -23.03 -2.47 -19.02
CA ALA A 257 -21.58 -2.33 -18.96
C ALA A 257 -20.86 -3.63 -19.35
N THR A 258 -19.85 -3.50 -20.21
CA THR A 258 -19.00 -4.61 -20.66
C THR A 258 -17.57 -4.52 -20.10
N THR A 259 -17.18 -3.33 -19.63
CA THR A 259 -15.83 -3.00 -19.17
C THR A 259 -15.85 -2.39 -17.77
N ALA A 260 -15.10 -2.99 -16.84
CA ALA A 260 -14.81 -2.42 -15.52
C ALA A 260 -13.45 -1.71 -15.55
N VAL A 261 -13.46 -0.43 -15.21
CA VAL A 261 -12.30 0.45 -15.22
C VAL A 261 -11.88 0.79 -13.80
N PHE A 262 -10.77 0.21 -13.33
CA PHE A 262 -10.12 0.56 -12.07
C PHE A 262 -9.36 1.88 -12.25
N TYR A 263 -9.97 3.00 -11.86
CA TYR A 263 -9.42 4.34 -12.12
C TYR A 263 -8.78 4.99 -10.88
N SER A 264 -9.03 4.46 -9.68
CA SER A 264 -8.29 4.83 -8.47
C SER A 264 -8.02 3.60 -7.61
N ILE A 265 -6.79 3.47 -7.13
CA ILE A 265 -6.37 2.46 -6.13
C ILE A 265 -5.45 3.17 -5.16
N SER A 266 -5.92 3.34 -3.93
CA SER A 266 -5.25 4.15 -2.92
C SER A 266 -4.85 3.27 -1.73
N ASN A 267 -3.57 3.31 -1.33
CA ASN A 267 -3.13 2.77 -0.05
C ASN A 267 -3.31 3.87 1.00
N CYS A 268 -4.21 3.62 1.94
CA CYS A 268 -4.63 4.60 2.95
C CYS A 268 -3.60 4.82 4.05
N GLN A 269 -2.75 3.82 4.30
CA GLN A 269 -1.92 3.79 5.50
C GLN A 269 -0.45 3.94 5.11
N LYS A 270 0.11 5.15 5.25
CA LYS A 270 1.54 5.41 4.99
C LYS A 270 2.45 4.52 5.83
N GLY A 271 2.07 4.25 7.08
CA GLY A 271 2.77 3.31 7.94
C GLY A 271 2.81 1.87 7.42
N LEU A 272 2.01 1.51 6.41
CA LEU A 272 2.04 0.22 5.72
C LEU A 272 2.74 0.29 4.35
N GLN A 273 3.44 1.39 4.04
CA GLN A 273 4.23 1.50 2.83
C GLN A 273 5.26 0.35 2.75
N GLY A 274 5.28 -0.34 1.60
CA GLY A 274 6.15 -1.48 1.34
C GLY A 274 5.68 -2.82 1.94
N ILE A 275 4.56 -2.83 2.66
CA ILE A 275 3.93 -4.07 3.13
C ILE A 275 3.05 -4.60 2.01
N SER A 276 3.32 -5.82 1.56
CA SER A 276 2.50 -6.47 0.54
C SER A 276 1.28 -7.10 1.21
N PHE A 277 0.11 -6.75 0.70
CA PHE A 277 -1.18 -7.36 1.05
C PHE A 277 -1.49 -8.61 0.18
N GLY A 278 -0.44 -9.14 -0.46
CA GLY A 278 -0.51 -10.21 -1.44
C GLY A 278 -0.75 -9.68 -2.85
N ASN A 279 -0.30 -10.48 -3.82
CA ASN A 279 -0.65 -10.28 -5.21
C ASN A 279 -2.09 -10.81 -5.43
N PHE A 280 -2.82 -10.28 -6.40
CA PHE A 280 -4.19 -10.65 -6.77
C PHE A 280 -5.33 -9.95 -5.99
N LEU A 281 -5.08 -8.78 -5.39
CA LEU A 281 -6.16 -7.93 -4.83
C LEU A 281 -7.16 -7.55 -5.93
N ILE A 282 -6.65 -7.08 -7.06
CA ILE A 282 -7.49 -6.65 -8.19
C ILE A 282 -8.22 -7.83 -8.83
N LYS A 283 -7.61 -9.02 -8.86
CA LYS A 283 -8.28 -10.25 -9.34
C LYS A 283 -9.52 -10.58 -8.52
N GLN A 284 -9.47 -10.37 -7.20
CA GLN A 284 -10.62 -10.62 -6.33
C GLN A 284 -11.76 -9.65 -6.65
N VAL A 285 -11.49 -8.35 -6.70
CA VAL A 285 -12.50 -7.34 -7.04
C VAL A 285 -13.07 -7.58 -8.44
N ALA A 286 -12.22 -7.87 -9.42
CA ALA A 286 -12.66 -8.17 -10.78
C ALA A 286 -13.54 -9.42 -10.85
N LYS A 287 -13.22 -10.47 -10.09
CA LYS A 287 -14.05 -11.69 -10.03
C LYS A 287 -15.38 -11.43 -9.33
N ASP A 288 -15.40 -10.64 -8.26
CA ASP A 288 -16.63 -10.26 -7.58
C ASP A 288 -17.53 -9.41 -8.51
N LEU A 289 -16.95 -8.51 -9.30
CA LEU A 289 -17.68 -7.77 -10.34
C LEU A 289 -18.20 -8.70 -11.44
N GLN A 290 -17.37 -9.61 -11.97
CA GLN A 290 -17.79 -10.57 -13.00
C GLN A 290 -18.97 -11.45 -12.56
N ASN A 291 -18.99 -11.88 -11.30
CA ASN A 291 -20.08 -12.69 -10.77
C ASN A 291 -21.39 -11.92 -10.59
N ASN A 292 -21.30 -10.59 -10.39
CA ASN A 292 -22.46 -9.73 -10.14
C ASN A 292 -22.99 -9.05 -11.41
N PHE A 293 -22.20 -8.98 -12.49
CA PHE A 293 -22.55 -8.33 -13.75
C PHE A 293 -22.22 -9.25 -14.93
N GLU A 294 -23.24 -9.92 -15.48
CA GLU A 294 -23.07 -10.98 -16.51
C GLU A 294 -22.41 -10.48 -17.81
N ASN A 295 -22.64 -9.23 -18.20
CA ASN A 295 -22.09 -8.65 -19.44
C ASN A 295 -20.63 -8.19 -19.29
N LEU A 296 -20.10 -8.18 -18.06
CA LEU A 296 -18.77 -7.66 -17.77
C LEU A 296 -17.69 -8.67 -18.15
N SER A 297 -16.94 -8.35 -19.21
CA SER A 297 -15.92 -9.24 -19.78
C SER A 297 -14.52 -8.64 -19.77
N LYS A 298 -14.39 -7.31 -19.72
CA LYS A 298 -13.11 -6.60 -19.79
C LYS A 298 -12.79 -5.89 -18.47
N PHE A 299 -11.60 -6.15 -17.94
CA PHE A 299 -11.14 -5.58 -16.67
C PHE A 299 -9.86 -4.80 -16.91
N VAL A 300 -9.94 -3.47 -16.85
CA VAL A 300 -8.85 -2.58 -17.22
C VAL A 300 -8.64 -1.52 -16.17
N THR A 301 -7.47 -0.92 -16.13
CA THR A 301 -7.22 0.26 -15.29
C THR A 301 -7.16 1.52 -16.14
N LEU A 302 -7.27 2.68 -15.52
CA LEU A 302 -6.75 3.93 -16.06
C LEU A 302 -5.81 4.51 -15.00
N SER A 303 -4.53 4.19 -15.10
CA SER A 303 -3.55 4.38 -14.04
C SER A 303 -2.61 5.56 -14.31
N PRO A 304 -2.18 6.31 -13.28
CA PRO A 304 -1.20 7.38 -13.42
C PRO A 304 0.23 6.82 -13.64
N VAL A 305 1.16 7.68 -14.06
CA VAL A 305 2.57 7.34 -14.28
C VAL A 305 3.51 8.23 -13.45
N PRO A 306 3.45 8.18 -12.11
CA PRO A 306 3.94 9.24 -11.22
C PRO A 306 5.47 9.46 -11.23
N GLY A 307 6.25 8.49 -11.75
CA GLY A 307 7.70 8.56 -11.78
C GLY A 307 8.28 9.13 -13.08
N PHE A 308 7.46 9.33 -14.12
CA PHE A 308 7.97 9.63 -15.46
C PHE A 308 8.75 10.94 -15.52
N SER A 309 8.23 12.01 -14.93
CA SER A 309 8.89 13.32 -15.02
C SER A 309 10.20 13.40 -14.26
N LYS A 310 10.29 12.72 -13.10
CA LYS A 310 11.54 12.57 -12.37
C LYS A 310 12.56 11.74 -13.16
N TRP A 311 12.10 10.69 -13.83
CA TRP A 311 12.95 9.89 -14.71
C TRP A 311 13.44 10.71 -15.91
N LEU A 312 12.56 11.50 -16.53
CA LEU A 312 12.90 12.35 -17.67
C LEU A 312 13.96 13.38 -17.29
N LYS A 313 13.84 14.03 -16.11
CA LYS A 313 14.86 14.95 -15.59
C LYS A 313 16.26 14.32 -15.53
N SER A 314 16.34 13.06 -15.14
CA SER A 314 17.60 12.33 -14.98
C SER A 314 18.15 11.74 -16.28
N ASN A 315 17.31 11.48 -17.29
CA ASN A 315 17.72 10.80 -18.53
C ASN A 315 17.79 11.75 -19.74
N ASP A 316 16.99 12.82 -19.75
CA ASP A 316 17.00 13.86 -20.77
C ASP A 316 16.63 15.22 -20.14
N THR A 317 17.60 15.82 -19.45
CA THR A 317 17.43 17.12 -18.77
C THR A 317 17.05 18.22 -19.74
N THR A 318 17.52 18.16 -20.99
CA THR A 318 17.18 19.16 -22.03
C THR A 318 15.70 19.10 -22.38
N LEU A 319 15.15 17.91 -22.61
CA LEU A 319 13.72 17.73 -22.88
C LEU A 319 12.88 18.05 -21.64
N PHE A 320 13.34 17.68 -20.45
CA PHE A 320 12.70 18.04 -19.19
C PHE A 320 12.59 19.57 -19.04
N ASP A 321 13.70 20.30 -19.11
CA ASP A 321 13.70 21.76 -18.98
C ASP A 321 12.86 22.42 -20.09
N LYS A 322 12.93 21.86 -21.32
CA LYS A 322 12.06 22.27 -22.42
C LYS A 322 10.60 22.06 -22.07
N MET A 323 10.17 21.02 -21.37
CA MET A 323 8.76 20.82 -21.03
C MET A 323 8.32 21.65 -19.82
N TYR A 324 9.14 21.68 -18.78
CA TYR A 324 8.79 22.23 -17.47
C TYR A 324 8.99 23.75 -17.36
N ASN A 325 9.81 24.36 -18.21
CA ASN A 325 9.83 25.81 -18.33
C ASN A 325 8.53 26.32 -18.97
N LYS A 326 7.60 26.84 -18.15
CA LYS A 326 6.22 27.18 -18.54
C LYS A 326 5.46 25.96 -19.06
N LEU A 327 5.23 25.00 -18.15
CA LEU A 327 4.44 23.80 -18.39
C LEU A 327 3.07 24.16 -18.98
N SER A 328 2.73 23.57 -20.13
CA SER A 328 1.44 23.77 -20.79
C SER A 328 1.12 22.62 -21.75
N THR A 329 -0.17 22.31 -21.89
CA THR A 329 -0.66 21.24 -22.76
C THR A 329 -0.28 21.46 -24.22
N THR A 330 -0.35 22.69 -24.72
CA THR A 330 0.05 23.03 -26.11
C THR A 330 1.53 22.73 -26.37
N LYS A 331 2.40 22.96 -25.38
CA LYS A 331 3.85 22.69 -25.52
C LYS A 331 4.11 21.19 -25.53
N ILE A 332 3.45 20.45 -24.64
CA ILE A 332 3.50 18.99 -24.57
C ILE A 332 3.03 18.38 -25.90
N GLN A 333 1.89 18.82 -26.42
CA GLN A 333 1.32 18.33 -27.68
C GLN A 333 2.24 18.55 -28.88
N LYS A 334 2.95 19.69 -28.95
CA LYS A 334 3.96 19.94 -30.00
C LYS A 334 5.17 19.00 -29.96
N ASN A 335 5.39 18.28 -28.84
CA ASN A 335 6.52 17.38 -28.64
C ASN A 335 6.05 15.93 -28.45
N GLU A 336 4.84 15.59 -28.92
CA GLU A 336 4.23 14.27 -28.74
C GLU A 336 5.14 13.11 -29.16
N ILE A 337 5.75 13.18 -30.36
CA ILE A 337 6.59 12.10 -30.90
C ILE A 337 7.74 11.77 -29.94
N ILE A 338 8.55 12.76 -29.56
CA ILE A 338 9.72 12.55 -28.68
C ILE A 338 9.32 12.16 -27.24
N LEU A 339 8.15 12.62 -26.79
CA LEU A 339 7.61 12.23 -25.48
C LEU A 339 7.10 10.79 -25.49
N ASN A 340 6.45 10.35 -26.56
CA ASN A 340 6.04 8.96 -26.77
C ASN A 340 7.24 8.00 -26.83
N GLU A 341 8.35 8.41 -27.46
CA GLU A 341 9.59 7.63 -27.41
C GLU A 341 10.16 7.53 -25.99
N SER A 342 10.11 8.64 -25.25
CA SER A 342 10.64 8.73 -23.88
C SER A 342 9.82 7.91 -22.89
N ILE A 343 8.49 7.90 -22.98
CA ILE A 343 7.63 7.08 -22.11
C ILE A 343 7.79 5.58 -22.41
N LEU A 344 8.00 5.20 -23.67
CA LEU A 344 8.32 3.81 -24.04
C LEU A 344 9.66 3.37 -23.44
N LYS A 345 10.71 4.21 -23.54
CA LYS A 345 12.00 3.96 -22.86
C LYS A 345 11.83 3.82 -21.34
N TYR A 346 11.01 4.67 -20.73
CA TYR A 346 10.74 4.64 -19.30
C TYR A 346 10.12 3.32 -18.85
N PHE A 347 9.18 2.75 -19.61
CA PHE A 347 8.57 1.47 -19.27
C PHE A 347 9.50 0.28 -19.57
N PHE A 348 10.14 0.24 -20.73
CA PHE A 348 10.83 -0.96 -21.21
C PHE A 348 12.33 -1.02 -20.93
N ILE A 349 12.98 0.10 -20.55
CA ILE A 349 14.41 0.13 -20.23
C ILE A 349 14.62 0.54 -18.77
N SER A 350 14.96 -0.42 -17.91
CA SER A 350 15.30 -0.17 -16.52
C SER A 350 16.81 -0.25 -16.27
N LYS A 351 17.36 0.77 -15.59
CA LYS A 351 18.75 0.79 -15.08
C LYS A 351 18.79 0.62 -13.55
N ARG A 352 17.69 0.17 -12.94
CA ARG A 352 17.63 -0.06 -11.49
C ARG A 352 18.49 -1.26 -11.09
N LEU A 353 19.11 -1.19 -9.92
CA LEU A 353 19.94 -2.27 -9.38
C LEU A 353 19.17 -3.57 -9.10
N ASP A 354 17.85 -3.46 -8.87
CA ASP A 354 16.97 -4.60 -8.61
C ASP A 354 16.38 -5.24 -9.88
N TYR A 355 16.68 -4.66 -11.05
CA TYR A 355 16.18 -5.01 -12.38
C TYR A 355 14.65 -4.89 -12.55
N LEU A 356 13.93 -4.30 -11.59
CA LEU A 356 12.49 -4.11 -11.69
C LEU A 356 12.15 -2.94 -12.65
N PRO A 357 10.91 -2.87 -13.20
CA PRO A 357 10.45 -1.72 -13.98
C PRO A 357 10.62 -0.39 -13.24
N ASN A 358 10.87 0.70 -13.96
CA ASN A 358 11.09 2.02 -13.35
C ASN A 358 9.86 2.53 -12.59
N ASP A 359 8.67 2.28 -13.14
CA ASP A 359 7.42 2.84 -12.65
C ASP A 359 6.84 2.04 -11.46
N PRO A 360 6.55 2.67 -10.31
CA PRO A 360 5.95 1.99 -9.16
C PRO A 360 4.56 1.41 -9.44
N VAL A 361 3.75 2.09 -10.26
CA VAL A 361 2.38 1.68 -10.58
C VAL A 361 2.42 0.49 -11.55
N ALA A 362 3.37 0.47 -12.49
CA ALA A 362 3.67 -0.72 -13.30
C ALA A 362 4.07 -1.92 -12.45
N ARG A 363 4.99 -1.74 -11.50
CA ARG A 363 5.40 -2.82 -10.59
C ARG A 363 4.21 -3.38 -9.81
N PHE A 364 3.29 -2.52 -9.40
CA PHE A 364 2.07 -2.92 -8.71
C PHE A 364 1.13 -3.73 -9.63
N HIS A 365 0.72 -3.18 -10.78
CA HIS A 365 -0.28 -3.83 -11.62
C HIS A 365 0.22 -5.12 -12.28
N ILE A 366 1.46 -5.10 -12.80
CA ILE A 366 2.08 -6.27 -13.43
C ILE A 366 2.42 -7.31 -12.36
N GLY A 367 2.83 -6.86 -11.16
CA GLY A 367 2.94 -7.72 -9.98
C GLY A 367 1.61 -8.36 -9.57
N ASN A 368 0.48 -7.77 -9.91
CA ASN A 368 -0.86 -8.35 -9.75
C ASN A 368 -1.34 -9.17 -10.97
N GLY A 369 -0.46 -9.42 -11.95
CA GLY A 369 -0.73 -10.24 -13.13
C GLY A 369 -1.38 -9.52 -14.31
N ALA A 370 -1.40 -8.19 -14.30
CA ALA A 370 -1.84 -7.42 -15.46
C ALA A 370 -0.78 -7.37 -16.56
N ILE A 371 -1.21 -6.98 -17.76
CA ILE A 371 -0.32 -6.57 -18.85
C ILE A 371 -0.48 -5.07 -19.11
N LEU A 372 0.58 -4.39 -19.55
CA LEU A 372 0.49 -3.03 -20.06
C LEU A 372 -0.20 -3.06 -21.43
N GLU A 373 -1.42 -2.55 -21.50
CA GLU A 373 -2.28 -2.67 -22.68
C GLU A 373 -2.08 -1.48 -23.64
N ARG A 374 -2.16 -0.25 -23.10
CA ARG A 374 -2.09 1.00 -23.86
C ARG A 374 -1.46 2.13 -23.05
N ILE A 375 -0.72 3.00 -23.73
CA ILE A 375 -0.21 4.27 -23.17
C ILE A 375 -1.06 5.41 -23.74
N ASN A 376 -1.61 6.26 -22.87
CA ASN A 376 -2.55 7.32 -23.24
C ASN A 376 -1.87 8.70 -23.09
N PHE A 377 -1.66 9.39 -24.20
CA PHE A 377 -1.08 10.73 -24.23
C PHE A 377 -2.11 11.81 -23.85
N LEU A 378 -1.71 12.77 -23.00
CA LEU A 378 -2.59 13.84 -22.50
C LEU A 378 -3.95 13.33 -21.97
N SER A 379 -3.88 12.22 -21.23
CA SER A 379 -5.01 11.55 -20.59
C SER A 379 -5.50 12.29 -19.34
N ASP A 380 -4.57 12.81 -18.54
CA ASP A 380 -4.84 13.64 -17.36
C ASP A 380 -4.17 15.02 -17.52
N THR A 381 -4.99 16.04 -17.76
CA THR A 381 -4.53 17.42 -17.90
C THR A 381 -4.66 18.23 -16.62
N SER A 382 -4.92 17.59 -15.48
CA SER A 382 -4.84 18.25 -14.18
C SER A 382 -3.40 18.73 -13.91
N GLU A 383 -3.25 19.73 -13.04
CA GLU A 383 -1.93 20.24 -12.63
C GLU A 383 -1.02 19.09 -12.17
N LYS A 384 -1.55 18.21 -11.31
CA LYS A 384 -0.86 17.02 -10.81
C LYS A 384 -0.47 16.05 -11.94
N GLY A 385 -1.36 15.73 -12.87
CA GLY A 385 -1.07 14.83 -13.99
C GLY A 385 0.01 15.39 -14.91
N LEU A 386 -0.01 16.68 -15.19
CA LEU A 386 1.02 17.36 -15.98
C LEU A 386 2.36 17.40 -15.24
N GLU A 387 2.37 17.68 -13.94
CA GLU A 387 3.59 17.70 -13.13
C GLU A 387 4.25 16.32 -13.01
N GLN A 388 3.46 15.28 -12.80
CA GLN A 388 3.94 13.92 -12.52
C GLN A 388 4.39 13.16 -13.77
N SER A 389 3.69 13.35 -14.88
CA SER A 389 3.87 12.53 -16.09
C SER A 389 3.61 13.25 -17.39
N LEU A 390 3.58 14.59 -17.43
CA LEU A 390 3.21 15.36 -18.64
C LEU A 390 1.83 14.95 -19.19
N GLY A 391 0.94 14.47 -18.32
CA GLY A 391 -0.40 14.02 -18.63
C GLY A 391 -0.51 12.61 -19.22
N PHE A 392 0.57 11.82 -19.19
CA PHE A 392 0.48 10.39 -19.53
C PHE A 392 -0.27 9.61 -18.45
N MET A 393 -1.21 8.78 -18.89
CA MET A 393 -1.78 7.67 -18.11
C MET A 393 -1.65 6.39 -18.94
N VAL A 394 -1.93 5.24 -18.33
CA VAL A 394 -1.87 3.94 -19.01
C VAL A 394 -3.07 3.08 -18.67
N ASN A 395 -3.44 2.19 -19.58
CA ASN A 395 -4.35 1.10 -19.28
C ASN A 395 -3.56 -0.17 -19.01
N TYR A 396 -3.77 -0.79 -17.86
CA TYR A 396 -3.38 -2.19 -17.61
C TYR A 396 -4.58 -3.09 -17.82
N LEU A 397 -4.41 -4.22 -18.50
CA LEU A 397 -5.46 -5.22 -18.73
C LEU A 397 -5.27 -6.41 -17.78
N TYR A 398 -6.35 -6.78 -17.10
CA TYR A 398 -6.44 -7.97 -16.26
C TYR A 398 -7.22 -9.07 -16.99
N ASN A 399 -6.51 -9.92 -17.74
CA ASN A 399 -7.10 -11.16 -18.26
C ASN A 399 -7.19 -12.19 -17.13
N LEU A 400 -8.39 -12.40 -16.57
CA LEU A 400 -8.60 -13.21 -15.36
C LEU A 400 -8.09 -14.66 -15.48
N GLU A 401 -8.06 -15.22 -16.69
CA GLU A 401 -7.54 -16.56 -16.98
C GLU A 401 -6.00 -16.60 -16.98
N GLU A 402 -5.35 -15.50 -17.36
CA GLU A 402 -3.89 -15.42 -17.51
C GLU A 402 -3.18 -14.70 -16.37
N VAL A 403 -3.92 -14.09 -15.42
CA VAL A 403 -3.34 -13.30 -14.32
C VAL A 403 -2.24 -14.06 -13.55
N GLU A 404 -2.41 -15.35 -13.29
CA GLU A 404 -1.41 -16.16 -12.58
C GLU A 404 -0.16 -16.41 -13.44
N ILE A 405 -0.35 -16.72 -14.72
CA ILE A 405 0.75 -16.93 -15.68
C ILE A 405 1.56 -15.64 -15.85
N ASN A 406 0.87 -14.51 -16.01
CA ASN A 406 1.48 -13.19 -16.13
C ASN A 406 2.26 -12.81 -14.86
N HIS A 407 1.70 -13.12 -13.68
CA HIS A 407 2.37 -12.89 -12.41
C HIS A 407 3.69 -13.67 -12.32
N GLU A 408 3.65 -14.99 -12.54
CA GLU A 408 4.84 -15.84 -12.49
C GLU A 408 5.91 -15.40 -13.48
N LYS A 409 5.49 -15.06 -14.71
CA LYS A 409 6.40 -14.51 -15.72
C LYS A 409 7.09 -13.23 -15.24
N TYR A 410 6.35 -12.30 -14.65
CA TYR A 410 6.92 -11.07 -14.11
C TYR A 410 7.87 -11.30 -12.94
N VAL A 411 7.54 -12.23 -12.03
CA VAL A 411 8.40 -12.57 -10.88
C VAL A 411 9.76 -13.12 -11.34
N VAL A 412 9.76 -13.97 -12.38
CA VAL A 412 10.98 -14.56 -12.94
C VAL A 412 11.75 -13.55 -13.79
N ASP A 413 11.09 -12.97 -14.79
CA ASP A 413 11.75 -12.16 -15.82
C ASP A 413 12.07 -10.74 -15.32
N LYS A 414 11.30 -10.24 -14.34
CA LYS A 414 11.30 -8.84 -13.88
C LYS A 414 11.06 -7.80 -14.99
N LYS A 415 10.49 -8.22 -16.11
CA LYS A 415 10.18 -7.40 -17.29
C LYS A 415 8.68 -7.14 -17.41
N ILE A 416 8.32 -6.03 -18.05
CA ILE A 416 6.92 -5.68 -18.27
C ILE A 416 6.27 -6.66 -19.24
N ASN A 417 5.16 -7.28 -18.81
CA ASN A 417 4.25 -7.95 -19.71
C ASN A 417 3.42 -6.90 -20.46
N THR A 418 3.29 -7.04 -21.77
CA THR A 418 2.68 -6.03 -22.64
C THR A 418 1.79 -6.66 -23.70
N SER A 419 0.83 -5.89 -24.22
CA SER A 419 0.07 -6.26 -25.41
C SER A 419 0.98 -6.37 -26.64
N LYS A 420 0.60 -7.22 -27.61
CA LYS A 420 1.31 -7.35 -28.89
C LYS A 420 1.33 -6.05 -29.70
N SER A 421 0.34 -5.18 -29.50
CA SER A 421 0.28 -3.89 -30.19
C SER A 421 1.39 -2.97 -29.69
N LEU A 422 1.50 -2.82 -28.36
CA LEU A 422 2.49 -1.95 -27.75
C LEU A 422 3.91 -2.52 -27.89
N GLU A 423 4.08 -3.84 -27.89
CA GLU A 423 5.36 -4.48 -28.20
C GLU A 423 5.87 -4.11 -29.60
N LYS A 424 4.99 -4.11 -30.61
CA LYS A 424 5.35 -3.68 -31.98
C LYS A 424 5.73 -2.22 -32.05
N GLU A 425 5.06 -1.35 -31.30
CA GLU A 425 5.43 0.07 -31.22
C GLU A 425 6.82 0.25 -30.63
N PHE A 426 7.15 -0.50 -29.58
CA PHE A 426 8.49 -0.47 -28.98
C PHE A 426 9.57 -1.01 -29.92
N ILE A 427 9.35 -2.15 -30.57
CA ILE A 427 10.32 -2.76 -31.51
C ILE A 427 10.64 -1.80 -32.67
N LYS A 428 9.64 -1.07 -33.18
CA LYS A 428 9.83 -0.09 -34.27
C LYS A 428 10.78 1.05 -33.92
N LEU A 429 11.03 1.32 -32.64
CA LEU A 429 11.95 2.37 -32.22
C LEU A 429 13.43 1.98 -32.35
N ASN A 430 13.76 0.75 -32.80
CA ASN A 430 15.14 0.24 -32.88
C ASN A 430 15.92 0.40 -31.57
N ILE A 431 15.21 0.32 -30.45
CA ILE A 431 15.79 0.37 -29.11
C ILE A 431 16.16 -1.06 -28.74
N GLU A 432 17.45 -1.36 -28.56
CA GLU A 432 17.89 -2.67 -28.07
C GLU A 432 17.25 -2.96 -26.70
N ILE A 433 16.60 -4.12 -26.60
CA ILE A 433 16.03 -4.62 -25.34
C ILE A 433 17.20 -5.02 -24.43
N GLY A 434 17.43 -4.26 -23.37
CA GLY A 434 18.35 -4.62 -22.27
C GLY A 434 17.85 -5.79 -21.44
#